data_AF-A0A7Y3P3M6-F1
#
_entry.id   AF-A0A7Y3P3M6-F1
#
_cell.length_a   1.000
_cell.length_b   1.000
_cell.length_c   1.000
_cell.angle_alpha   90.00
_cell.angle_beta   90.00
_cell.angle_gamma   90.00
#
_symmetry.space_group_name_H-M   'P 1'
#
loop_
_entity.id
_entity.type
_entity.pdbx_description
1 polymer ?
#
loop_
_entity_poly.entity_id
_entity_poly.type
_entity_poly.pdbx_seq_one_letter_code
_entity_poly.pdbx_strand_id
1 'polypeptide(L)' 'MNEPSERFEQKLARIDAIVKELANEQTTLDRGVALFQEGRALITACETLLKGAQEQVDASTRGEVKP' A
#
# COMPACT_ATOMS: atom_id res chain seq x y z
N MET A 1 17.69 2.52 -3.00
CA MET A 1 16.47 1.70 -3.16
C MET A 1 15.92 1.50 -1.76
N ASN A 2 14.68 1.91 -1.49
CA ASN A 2 14.07 1.84 -0.14
C ASN A 2 13.67 0.41 0.22
N GLU A 3 13.66 0.09 1.52
CA GLU A 3 13.25 -1.22 2.02
C GLU A 3 11.75 -1.50 1.75
N PRO A 4 11.29 -2.77 1.73
CA PRO A 4 9.87 -3.10 1.55
C PRO A 4 8.94 -2.39 2.54
N SER A 5 9.35 -2.27 3.81
CA SER A 5 8.61 -1.57 4.86
C SER A 5 8.49 -0.08 4.57
N GLU A 6 9.60 0.59 4.29
CA GLU A 6 9.59 2.03 3.95
C GLU A 6 8.73 2.34 2.72
N ARG A 7 8.76 1.46 1.70
CA ARG A 7 7.91 1.60 0.51
C ARG A 7 6.43 1.40 0.83
N PHE A 8 6.09 0.52 1.76
CA PHE A 8 4.72 0.33 2.21
C PHE A 8 4.22 1.59 2.93
N GLU A 9 4.97 2.07 3.93
CA GLU A 9 4.61 3.27 4.71
C GLU A 9 4.46 4.52 3.83
N GLN A 10 5.36 4.71 2.85
CA GLN A 10 5.26 5.81 1.90
C GLN A 10 3.99 5.74 1.03
N LYS A 11 3.62 4.54 0.58
CA LYS A 11 2.39 4.34 -0.22
C LYS A 11 1.15 4.56 0.62
N LEU A 12 1.14 4.06 1.87
CA LEU A 12 0.05 4.25 2.80
C LEU A 12 -0.16 5.74 3.13
N ALA A 13 0.93 6.46 3.42
CA ALA A 13 0.89 7.90 3.63
C ALA A 13 0.33 8.66 2.41
N ARG A 14 0.64 8.20 1.19
CA ARG A 14 0.07 8.79 -0.04
C ARG A 14 -1.42 8.49 -0.17
N ILE A 15 -1.87 7.27 0.16
CA ILE A 15 -3.30 6.92 0.20
C ILE A 15 -4.04 7.84 1.18
N ASP A 16 -3.50 8.06 2.38
CA ASP A 16 -4.10 8.97 3.36
C ASP A 16 -4.22 10.41 2.83
N ALA A 17 -3.19 10.89 2.13
CA ALA A 17 -3.24 12.21 1.49
C ALA A 17 -4.32 12.28 0.40
N ILE A 18 -4.46 11.23 -0.42
CA ILE A 18 -5.50 11.13 -1.44
C ILE A 18 -6.90 11.17 -0.82
N VAL A 19 -7.13 10.42 0.28
CA VAL A 19 -8.43 10.41 0.98
C VAL A 19 -8.76 11.80 1.52
N LYS A 20 -7.79 12.49 2.11
CA LYS A 20 -7.97 13.87 2.60
C LYS A 20 -8.29 14.85 1.47
N GLU A 21 -7.63 14.70 0.31
CA GLU A 21 -7.88 15.54 -0.85
C GLU A 21 -9.26 15.28 -1.47
N LEU A 22 -9.67 14.02 -1.59
CA LEU A 22 -11.01 13.64 -2.07
C LEU A 22 -12.14 14.11 -1.15
N ALA A 23 -11.90 14.17 0.16
CA ALA A 23 -12.85 14.69 1.13
C ALA A 23 -13.00 16.23 1.08
N ASN A 24 -12.11 16.92 0.38
CA ASN A 24 -12.17 18.36 0.22
C ASN A 24 -13.22 18.74 -0.85
N GLU A 25 -14.16 19.61 -0.48
CA GLU A 25 -15.22 20.15 -1.35
C GLU A 25 -14.69 20.95 -2.56
N GLN A 26 -13.41 21.37 -2.56
CA GLN A 26 -12.79 22.06 -3.69
C GLN A 26 -12.21 21.13 -4.77
N THR A 27 -12.27 19.82 -4.59
CA THR A 27 -11.73 18.86 -5.56
C THR A 27 -12.61 18.79 -6.81
N THR A 28 -12.02 19.09 -7.97
CA THR A 28 -12.71 19.01 -9.26
C THR A 28 -12.94 17.56 -9.67
N LEU A 29 -13.92 17.32 -10.57
CA LEU A 29 -14.23 15.98 -11.06
C LEU A 29 -13.01 15.28 -11.69
N ASP A 30 -12.31 15.95 -12.60
CA ASP A 30 -11.13 15.40 -13.27
C ASP A 30 -10.02 15.06 -12.26
N ARG A 31 -9.84 15.92 -11.26
CA ARG A 31 -8.88 15.67 -10.18
C ARG A 31 -9.30 14.47 -9.33
N GLY A 32 -10.59 14.36 -9.00
CA GLY A 32 -11.14 13.22 -8.27
C GLY A 32 -10.93 11.89 -9.00
N VAL A 33 -11.14 11.86 -10.32
CA VAL A 33 -10.89 10.68 -11.15
C VAL A 33 -9.40 10.30 -11.13
N ALA A 34 -8.50 11.27 -11.28
CA ALA A 34 -7.06 11.03 -11.22
C ALA A 34 -6.62 10.49 -9.84
N LEU A 35 -7.09 11.09 -8.75
CA LEU A 35 -6.83 10.66 -7.38
C LEU A 35 -7.32 9.24 -7.12
N PHE A 36 -8.51 8.89 -7.61
CA PHE A 36 -9.05 7.54 -7.49
C PHE A 36 -8.19 6.49 -8.23
N GLN A 37 -7.76 6.80 -9.45
CA GLN A 37 -6.88 5.91 -10.22
C GLN A 37 -5.53 5.71 -9.53
N GLU A 38 -4.94 6.79 -9.01
CA GLU A 38 -3.71 6.72 -8.23
C GLU A 38 -3.89 5.86 -6.97
N GLY A 39 -4.96 6.10 -6.21
CA GLY A 39 -5.29 5.34 -5.01
C GLY A 39 -5.42 3.84 -5.28
N ARG A 40 -6.10 3.46 -6.37
CA ARG A 40 -6.20 2.06 -6.80
C ARG A 40 -4.84 1.43 -7.07
N ALA A 41 -3.94 2.13 -7.77
CA ALA A 41 -2.60 1.63 -8.05
C ALA A 41 -1.77 1.45 -6.78
N LEU A 42 -1.90 2.39 -5.82
CA LEU A 42 -1.21 2.32 -4.53
C LEU A 42 -1.70 1.13 -3.69
N ILE A 43 -3.02 0.90 -3.63
CA ILE A 43 -3.61 -0.25 -2.91
C ILE A 43 -3.05 -1.57 -3.45
N THR A 44 -3.07 -1.77 -4.78
CA THR A 44 -2.51 -3.00 -5.39
C THR A 44 -1.02 -3.18 -5.08
N ALA A 45 -0.26 -2.09 -5.05
CA ALA A 45 1.15 -2.15 -4.67
C ALA A 45 1.34 -2.52 -3.19
N CYS A 46 0.51 -2.00 -2.29
CA CYS A 46 0.51 -2.37 -0.87
C CYS A 46 0.14 -3.84 -0.66
N GLU A 47 -0.91 -4.34 -1.33
CA GLU A 47 -1.30 -5.76 -1.28
C GLU A 47 -0.16 -6.68 -1.71
N THR A 48 0.59 -6.29 -2.75
CA THR A 48 1.77 -7.04 -3.20
C THR A 48 2.88 -7.09 -2.15
N LEU A 49 3.16 -5.95 -1.50
CA LEU A 49 4.16 -5.88 -0.43
C LEU A 49 3.76 -6.73 0.79
N LEU A 50 2.48 -6.64 1.20
CA LEU A 50 1.94 -7.41 2.31
C LEU A 50 1.96 -8.91 2.02
N LYS A 51 1.61 -9.32 0.79
CA LYS A 51 1.69 -10.72 0.39
C LYS A 51 3.12 -11.25 0.47
N GLY A 52 4.10 -10.49 -0.04
CA GLY A 52 5.51 -10.88 0.04
C GLY A 52 6.03 -10.93 1.49
N ALA A 53 5.52 -10.08 2.38
CA ALA A 53 5.82 -10.17 3.81
C ALA A 53 5.19 -11.41 4.46
N GLN A 54 3.93 -11.72 4.14
CA GLN A 54 3.24 -12.91 4.63
C GLN A 54 3.96 -14.19 4.19
N GLU A 55 4.38 -14.28 2.93
CA GLU A 55 5.13 -15.44 2.42
C GLU A 55 6.44 -15.67 3.20
N GLN A 56 7.14 -14.60 3.60
CA GLN A 56 8.35 -14.70 4.43
C GLN A 56 8.03 -15.20 5.85
N VAL A 57 6.93 -14.72 6.45
CA VAL A 57 6.45 -15.21 7.75
C VAL A 57 6.08 -16.68 7.64
N ASP A 58 5.31 -17.07 6.64
CA ASP A 58 4.86 -18.44 6.42
C ASP A 58 6.01 -19.42 6.14
N ALA A 59 7.06 -18.96 5.46
CA ALA A 59 8.27 -19.76 5.24
C ALA A 59 9.02 -19.97 6.57
N SER A 60 9.06 -18.95 7.43
CA SER A 60 9.70 -19.02 8.75
C SER A 60 8.92 -19.90 9.72
N THR A 61 7.58 -19.92 9.64
CA THR A 61 6.71 -20.73 10.52
C THR A 61 6.54 -22.17 10.04
N ARG A 62 6.65 -22.46 8.73
CA ARG A 62 6.74 -23.84 8.20
C ARG A 62 8.04 -24.56 8.56
N GLY A 63 9.03 -23.82 9.05
CA GLY A 63 10.20 -24.39 9.72
C GLY A 63 9.81 -24.85 11.13
N GLU A 64 9.18 -26.01 11.23
CA GLU A 64 9.24 -26.80 12.46
C GLU A 64 10.70 -26.92 12.91
N VAL A 65 10.91 -26.81 14.22
CA VAL A 65 12.11 -27.26 14.91
C VAL A 65 12.47 -28.64 14.38
N LYS A 66 13.50 -28.71 13.53
CA LYS A 66 14.15 -29.97 13.20
C LYS A 66 15.13 -30.28 14.36
N PRO A 67 15.13 -31.49 14.94
CA PRO A 67 15.97 -31.83 16.09
C PRO A 67 17.47 -31.65 15.80
#